data_AF-A0A4Y7R8E5-F1
#
_entry.id   AF-A0A4Y7R8E5-F1
#
_cell.length_a   1.000
_cell.length_b   1.000
_cell.length_c   1.000
_cell.angle_alpha   90.00
_cell.angle_beta   90.00
_cell.angle_gamma   90.00
#
_symmetry.space_group_name_H-M   'P 1'
#
loop_
_entity.id
_entity.type
_entity.pdbx_description
1 polymer ?
#
loop_
_entity_poly.entity_id
_entity_poly.type
_entity_poly.pdbx_seq_one_letter_code
_entity_poly.pdbx_strand_id
1 'polypeptide(L)'
;MRDWLRETVELTARKKDLLKEILQLTAAQAGLLEPGQVQELLTLVKQRQKYVDDITVIEAELLQTEAKILDACGITFWPAGKTVYNSDWQKIDALRRDIQALLRETQILDKSNRQAISTKCEELKISIKSLRDRKVSLKAYHVTALQPDGYFIDQKK
;
A
#
# COMPACT_ATOMS: atom_id res chain seq x y z
N MET A 1 -9.21 35.26 -10.71
CA MET A 1 -9.55 34.89 -9.31
C MET A 1 -10.69 33.87 -9.22
N ARG A 2 -11.91 34.16 -9.70
CA ARG A 2 -13.04 33.21 -9.61
C ARG A 2 -12.77 31.89 -10.37
N ASP A 3 -12.15 31.97 -11.55
CA ASP A 3 -11.79 30.76 -12.31
C ASP A 3 -10.73 29.90 -11.61
N TRP A 4 -9.71 30.50 -11.00
CA TRP A 4 -8.68 29.77 -10.25
C TRP A 4 -9.23 29.10 -8.98
N LEU A 5 -10.18 29.75 -8.30
CA LEU A 5 -10.87 29.14 -7.15
C LEU A 5 -11.72 27.93 -7.58
N ARG A 6 -12.45 28.05 -8.68
CA ARG A 6 -13.20 26.92 -9.26
C ARG A 6 -12.27 25.78 -9.65
N GLU A 7 -11.18 26.08 -10.34
CA GLU A 7 -10.14 25.12 -10.72
C GLU A 7 -9.56 24.42 -9.49
N THR A 8 -9.26 25.16 -8.42
CA THR A 8 -8.78 24.58 -7.15
C THR A 8 -9.81 23.65 -6.51
N VAL A 9 -11.10 24.00 -6.55
CA VAL A 9 -12.20 23.12 -6.08
C VAL A 9 -12.23 21.84 -6.89
N GLU A 10 -12.17 21.94 -8.23
CA GLU A 10 -12.21 20.79 -9.14
C GLU A 10 -11.01 19.86 -8.95
N LEU A 11 -9.79 20.41 -8.88
CA LEU A 11 -8.57 19.66 -8.62
C LEU A 11 -8.60 18.97 -7.25
N THR A 12 -9.04 19.68 -6.20
CA THR A 12 -9.15 19.11 -4.86
C THR A 12 -10.20 17.99 -4.80
N ALA A 13 -11.32 18.15 -5.50
CA ALA A 13 -12.35 17.11 -5.61
C ALA A 13 -11.83 15.88 -6.36
N ARG A 14 -11.12 16.07 -7.48
CA ARG A 14 -10.51 14.98 -8.23
C ARG A 14 -9.47 14.21 -7.40
N LYS A 15 -8.63 14.93 -6.64
CA LYS A 15 -7.68 14.31 -5.69
C LYS A 15 -8.41 13.47 -4.64
N LYS A 16 -9.52 13.97 -4.10
CA LYS A 16 -10.36 13.23 -3.14
C LYS A 16 -10.91 11.95 -3.74
N ASP A 17 -11.39 11.98 -4.99
CA ASP A 17 -11.95 10.79 -5.63
C ASP A 17 -10.86 9.74 -5.91
N LEU A 18 -9.69 10.13 -6.40
CA LEU A 18 -8.54 9.20 -6.53
C LEU A 18 -8.13 8.58 -5.19
N LEU A 19 -8.20 9.33 -4.08
CA LEU A 19 -7.93 8.78 -2.76
C LEU A 19 -8.98 7.77 -2.31
N LYS A 20 -10.25 7.93 -2.68
CA LYS A 20 -11.28 6.91 -2.42
C LYS A 20 -10.98 5.64 -3.22
N GLU A 21 -10.55 5.76 -4.47
CA GLU A 21 -10.14 4.61 -5.27
C GLU A 21 -8.95 3.89 -4.64
N ILE A 22 -7.94 4.62 -4.17
CA ILE A 22 -6.81 4.04 -3.42
C ILE A 22 -7.31 3.32 -2.17
N LEU A 23 -8.22 3.92 -1.40
CA LEU A 23 -8.77 3.30 -0.20
C LEU A 23 -9.50 1.99 -0.52
N GLN A 24 -10.32 1.96 -1.58
CA GLN A 24 -11.01 0.74 -2.03
C GLN A 24 -10.04 -0.35 -2.45
N LEU A 25 -9.01 0.00 -3.23
CA LEU A 25 -7.96 -0.95 -3.61
C LEU A 25 -7.23 -1.47 -2.36
N THR A 26 -6.87 -0.61 -1.41
CA THR A 26 -6.24 -1.01 -0.15
C THR A 26 -7.16 -1.94 0.65
N ALA A 27 -8.46 -1.70 0.71
CA ALA A 27 -9.40 -2.62 1.37
C ALA A 27 -9.44 -3.99 0.67
N ALA A 28 -9.44 -4.01 -0.67
CA ALA A 28 -9.47 -5.25 -1.45
C ALA A 28 -8.19 -6.10 -1.32
N GLN A 29 -7.02 -5.49 -1.02
CA GLN A 29 -5.76 -6.22 -0.84
C GLN A 29 -5.84 -7.30 0.25
N ALA A 30 -6.58 -7.04 1.33
CA ALA A 30 -6.72 -8.01 2.43
C ALA A 30 -7.34 -9.34 1.97
N GLY A 31 -8.24 -9.29 0.97
CA GLY A 31 -8.91 -10.46 0.42
C GLY A 31 -8.11 -11.22 -0.64
N LEU A 32 -6.93 -10.72 -1.05
CA LEU A 32 -6.09 -11.31 -2.09
C LEU A 32 -4.80 -11.95 -1.55
N LEU A 33 -4.78 -12.26 -0.25
CA LEU A 33 -3.61 -12.86 0.43
C LEU A 33 -3.62 -14.40 0.42
N GLU A 34 -4.54 -15.02 -0.30
CA GLU A 34 -4.60 -16.48 -0.42
C GLU A 34 -3.68 -17.02 -1.52
N PRO A 35 -3.20 -18.28 -1.40
CA PRO A 35 -2.39 -18.92 -2.41
C PRO A 35 -3.09 -18.91 -3.79
N GLY A 36 -2.37 -18.47 -4.82
CA GLY A 36 -2.88 -18.40 -6.19
C GLY A 36 -3.36 -17.02 -6.64
N GLN A 37 -3.49 -16.04 -5.74
CA GLN A 37 -3.99 -14.69 -6.05
C GLN A 37 -2.88 -13.63 -6.21
N VAL A 38 -1.63 -14.07 -6.36
CA VAL A 38 -0.45 -13.17 -6.39
C VAL A 38 -0.49 -12.24 -7.62
N GLN A 39 -1.03 -12.71 -8.75
CA GLN A 39 -1.10 -11.93 -9.97
C GLN A 39 -2.16 -10.81 -9.87
N GLU A 40 -3.28 -11.11 -9.23
CA GLU A 40 -4.35 -10.17 -8.91
C GLU A 40 -3.85 -9.12 -7.92
N LEU A 41 -3.12 -9.54 -6.87
CA LEU A 41 -2.49 -8.64 -5.92
C LEU A 41 -1.49 -7.69 -6.61
N LEU A 42 -0.66 -8.21 -7.52
CA LEU A 42 0.28 -7.38 -8.29
C LEU A 42 -0.44 -6.38 -9.20
N THR A 43 -1.55 -6.79 -9.82
CA THR A 43 -2.36 -5.92 -10.68
C THR A 43 -2.97 -4.77 -9.87
N LEU A 44 -3.50 -5.09 -8.69
CA LEU A 44 -4.04 -4.11 -7.75
C LEU A 44 -2.95 -3.09 -7.34
N VAL A 45 -1.77 -3.57 -6.96
CA VAL A 45 -0.64 -2.69 -6.59
C VAL A 45 -0.26 -1.75 -7.73
N LYS A 46 -0.21 -2.24 -8.98
CA LYS A 46 0.07 -1.40 -10.16
C LYS A 46 -1.02 -0.34 -10.38
N GLN A 47 -2.29 -0.71 -10.25
CA GLN A 47 -3.40 0.23 -10.39
C GLN A 47 -3.35 1.32 -9.31
N ARG A 48 -3.05 0.94 -8.07
CA ARG A 48 -2.85 1.90 -6.98
C ARG A 48 -1.70 2.87 -7.27
N GLN A 49 -0.57 2.38 -7.80
CA GLN A 49 0.56 3.24 -8.16
C GLN A 49 0.16 4.29 -9.20
N LYS A 50 -0.63 3.90 -10.22
CA LYS A 50 -1.15 4.84 -11.21
C LYS A 50 -1.93 6.00 -10.56
N TYR A 51 -2.80 5.70 -9.59
CA TYR A 51 -3.54 6.75 -8.89
C TYR A 51 -2.64 7.66 -8.04
N VAL A 52 -1.56 7.13 -7.46
CA VAL A 52 -0.55 7.94 -6.75
C VAL A 52 0.17 8.88 -7.71
N ASP A 53 0.51 8.39 -8.89
CA ASP A 53 1.15 9.20 -9.95
C ASP A 53 0.20 10.31 -10.42
N ASP A 54 -1.08 9.99 -10.64
CA ASP A 54 -2.11 10.96 -11.01
C ASP A 54 -2.31 12.04 -9.91
N ILE A 55 -2.29 11.66 -8.63
CA ILE A 55 -2.34 12.61 -7.50
C ILE A 55 -1.13 13.53 -7.51
N THR A 56 0.06 13.02 -7.84
CA THR A 56 1.30 13.83 -7.89
C THR A 56 1.18 14.95 -8.92
N VAL A 57 0.58 14.67 -10.08
CA VAL A 57 0.30 15.68 -11.10
C VAL A 57 -0.68 16.74 -10.58
N ILE A 58 -1.79 16.30 -9.97
CA ILE A 58 -2.79 17.21 -9.39
C ILE A 58 -2.20 18.09 -8.29
N GLU A 59 -1.29 17.56 -7.46
CA GLU A 59 -0.63 18.35 -6.41
C GLU A 59 0.26 19.45 -6.99
N ALA A 60 0.96 19.19 -8.09
CA ALA A 60 1.73 20.22 -8.79
C ALA A 60 0.81 21.32 -9.37
N GLU A 61 -0.33 20.95 -9.95
CA GLU A 61 -1.32 21.89 -10.49
C GLU A 61 -1.98 22.73 -9.37
N LEU A 62 -2.31 22.10 -8.23
CA LEU A 62 -2.83 22.78 -7.05
C LEU A 62 -1.84 23.81 -6.52
N LEU A 63 -0.55 23.46 -6.39
CA LEU A 63 0.47 24.40 -5.93
C LEU A 63 0.56 25.64 -6.82
N GLN A 64 0.50 25.47 -8.14
CA GLN A 64 0.52 26.59 -9.09
C GLN A 64 -0.72 27.46 -8.97
N THR A 65 -1.90 26.85 -8.83
CA THR A 65 -3.17 27.56 -8.76
C THR A 65 -3.32 28.30 -7.43
N GLU A 66 -2.90 27.68 -6.33
CA GLU A 66 -2.87 28.29 -5.00
C GLU A 66 -1.92 29.49 -4.96
N ALA A 67 -0.72 29.38 -5.54
CA ALA A 67 0.22 30.51 -5.62
C ALA A 67 -0.40 31.72 -6.34
N LYS A 68 -1.11 31.50 -7.46
CA LYS A 68 -1.82 32.57 -8.20
C LYS A 68 -2.93 33.20 -7.36
N ILE A 69 -3.64 32.40 -6.57
CA ILE A 69 -4.70 32.91 -5.68
C ILE A 69 -4.13 33.73 -4.53
N LEU A 70 -3.06 33.24 -3.90
CA LEU A 70 -2.39 33.91 -2.79
C LEU A 70 -1.84 35.28 -3.22
N ASP A 71 -1.15 35.32 -4.37
CA ASP A 71 -0.62 36.55 -4.97
C ASP A 71 -1.75 37.55 -5.27
N ALA A 72 -2.82 37.10 -5.93
CA ALA A 72 -3.97 37.96 -6.26
C ALA A 72 -4.73 38.50 -5.03
N CYS A 73 -4.64 37.81 -3.90
CA CYS A 73 -5.27 38.21 -2.65
C CYS A 73 -4.32 39.00 -1.72
N GLY A 74 -3.03 39.16 -2.09
CA GLY A 74 -2.03 39.84 -1.26
C GLY A 74 -1.76 39.11 0.07
N ILE A 75 -1.92 37.78 0.10
CA ILE A 75 -1.79 36.95 1.30
C ILE A 75 -0.66 35.94 1.10
N THR A 76 0.05 35.62 2.19
CA THR A 76 1.23 34.75 2.13
C THR A 76 0.94 33.28 2.40
N PHE A 77 -0.20 32.96 3.01
CA PHE A 77 -0.57 31.58 3.31
C PHE A 77 -2.07 31.35 3.17
N TRP A 78 -2.44 30.12 2.83
CA TRP A 78 -3.82 29.66 2.87
C TRP A 78 -4.08 28.88 4.17
N PRO A 79 -5.17 29.14 4.91
CA PRO A 79 -6.19 30.17 4.69
C PRO A 79 -5.86 31.49 5.41
N ALA A 80 -5.92 32.63 4.71
CA ALA A 80 -5.67 33.94 5.32
C ALA A 80 -6.97 34.67 5.71
N GLY A 81 -7.27 34.72 7.01
CA GLY A 81 -8.25 35.63 7.61
C GLY A 81 -9.72 35.47 7.13
N LYS A 82 -10.66 36.04 7.89
CA LYS A 82 -12.10 35.96 7.58
C LYS A 82 -12.54 36.83 6.38
N THR A 83 -11.68 37.72 5.89
CA THR A 83 -12.03 38.78 4.92
C THR A 83 -12.14 38.28 3.46
N VAL A 84 -11.61 37.10 3.12
CA VAL A 84 -11.66 36.51 1.76
C VAL A 84 -12.54 35.24 1.72
N TYR A 85 -13.22 34.93 2.82
CA TYR A 85 -13.87 33.64 3.05
C TYR A 85 -15.20 33.53 2.29
N ASN A 86 -15.13 33.09 1.03
CA ASN A 86 -16.30 32.82 0.19
C ASN A 86 -16.69 31.32 0.16
N SER A 87 -17.78 30.99 -0.53
CA SER A 87 -18.30 29.61 -0.57
C SER A 87 -17.34 28.59 -1.19
N ASP A 88 -16.49 28.98 -2.14
CA ASP A 88 -15.52 28.08 -2.76
C ASP A 88 -14.33 27.81 -1.82
N TRP A 89 -13.92 28.78 -1.01
CA TRP A 89 -12.93 28.57 0.06
C TRP A 89 -13.42 27.53 1.08
N GLN A 90 -14.69 27.64 1.48
CA GLN A 90 -15.32 26.67 2.38
C GLN A 90 -15.34 25.25 1.78
N LYS A 91 -15.63 25.13 0.47
CA LYS A 91 -15.58 23.84 -0.23
C LYS A 91 -14.17 23.26 -0.23
N ILE A 92 -13.15 24.07 -0.52
CA ILE A 92 -11.75 23.62 -0.51
C ILE A 92 -11.36 23.13 0.88
N ASP A 93 -11.68 23.88 1.93
CA ASP A 93 -11.40 23.48 3.32
C ASP A 93 -12.11 22.18 3.70
N ALA A 94 -13.39 22.03 3.32
CA ALA A 94 -14.16 20.80 3.55
C ALA A 94 -13.53 19.61 2.82
N LEU A 95 -13.20 19.76 1.53
CA LEU A 95 -12.54 18.72 0.74
C LEU A 95 -11.18 18.32 1.34
N ARG A 96 -10.40 19.29 1.82
CA ARG A 96 -9.10 19.02 2.49
C ARG A 96 -9.27 18.23 3.78
N ARG A 97 -10.30 18.51 4.57
CA ARG A 97 -10.62 17.72 5.77
C ARG A 97 -11.02 16.29 5.41
N ASP A 98 -11.85 16.13 4.39
CA ASP A 98 -12.24 14.80 3.90
C ASP A 98 -11.04 14.01 3.39
N ILE A 99 -10.14 14.65 2.63
CA ILE A 99 -8.88 14.06 2.17
C ILE A 99 -8.02 13.60 3.36
N GLN A 100 -7.90 14.41 4.41
CA GLN A 100 -7.15 14.03 5.61
C GLN A 100 -7.78 12.81 6.31
N ALA A 101 -9.11 12.72 6.35
CA ALA A 101 -9.80 11.55 6.91
C ALA A 101 -9.51 10.29 6.09
N LEU A 102 -9.64 10.36 4.76
CA LEU A 102 -9.36 9.26 3.83
C LEU A 102 -7.91 8.78 3.94
N LEU A 103 -6.95 9.71 4.07
CA LEU A 103 -5.54 9.37 4.24
C LEU A 103 -5.29 8.59 5.55
N ARG A 104 -5.89 9.03 6.66
CA ARG A 104 -5.78 8.31 7.94
C ARG A 104 -6.36 6.90 7.84
N GLU A 105 -7.55 6.77 7.24
CA GLU A 105 -8.19 5.47 7.05
C GLU A 105 -7.34 4.54 6.17
N THR A 106 -6.84 5.07 5.05
CA THR A 106 -5.96 4.33 4.15
C THR A 106 -4.69 3.87 4.88
N GLN A 107 -4.07 4.73 5.69
CA GLN A 107 -2.88 4.39 6.47
C GLN A 107 -3.13 3.26 7.49
N ILE A 108 -4.29 3.27 8.15
CA ILE A 108 -4.67 2.22 9.10
C ILE A 108 -4.80 0.89 8.37
N LEU A 109 -5.53 0.86 7.25
CA LEU A 109 -5.69 -0.36 6.45
C LEU A 109 -4.36 -0.84 5.86
N ASP A 110 -3.53 0.07 5.34
CA ASP A 110 -2.21 -0.27 4.80
C ASP A 110 -1.32 -0.95 5.84
N LYS A 111 -1.34 -0.44 7.07
CA LYS A 111 -0.60 -1.04 8.19
C LYS A 111 -1.09 -2.45 8.47
N SER A 112 -2.40 -2.65 8.51
CA SER A 112 -3.02 -3.97 8.69
C SER A 112 -2.62 -4.94 7.56
N ASN A 113 -2.70 -4.50 6.31
CA ASN A 113 -2.34 -5.31 5.15
C ASN A 113 -0.86 -5.73 5.17
N ARG A 114 0.04 -4.80 5.49
CA ARG A 114 1.48 -5.10 5.62
C ARG A 114 1.75 -6.13 6.72
N GLN A 115 1.04 -6.02 7.84
CA GLN A 115 1.12 -7.00 8.92
C GLN A 115 0.67 -8.38 8.41
N ALA A 116 -0.49 -8.46 7.75
CA ALA A 116 -1.03 -9.71 7.23
C ALA A 116 -0.10 -10.36 6.19
N ILE A 117 0.43 -9.57 5.26
CA ILE A 117 1.44 -10.02 4.28
C ILE A 117 2.67 -10.59 4.99
N SER A 118 3.18 -9.89 6.00
CA SER A 118 4.35 -10.34 6.77
C SER A 118 4.08 -11.68 7.45
N THR A 119 2.90 -11.86 8.04
CA THR A 119 2.50 -13.13 8.68
C THR A 119 2.45 -14.28 7.67
N LYS A 120 1.79 -14.07 6.51
CA LYS A 120 1.70 -15.08 5.44
C LYS A 120 3.09 -15.46 4.90
N CYS A 121 3.99 -14.51 4.77
CA CYS A 121 5.37 -14.77 4.36
C CYS A 121 6.13 -15.63 5.38
N GLU A 122 5.95 -15.40 6.68
CA GLU A 122 6.61 -16.22 7.71
C GLU A 122 6.01 -17.63 7.76
N GLU A 123 4.69 -17.79 7.62
CA GLU A 123 4.02 -19.09 7.50
C GLU A 123 4.57 -19.91 6.32
N LEU A 124 4.76 -19.26 5.16
CA LEU A 124 5.35 -19.88 3.97
C LEU A 124 6.79 -20.32 4.24
N LYS A 125 7.59 -19.48 4.91
CA LYS A 125 8.98 -19.79 5.26
C LYS A 125 9.10 -20.97 6.21
N ILE A 126 8.23 -21.05 7.22
CA ILE A 126 8.15 -22.19 8.14
C ILE A 126 7.78 -23.46 7.36
N SER A 127 6.79 -23.37 6.48
CA SER A 127 6.37 -24.48 5.61
C SER A 127 7.53 -24.99 4.75
N ILE A 128 8.28 -24.09 4.09
CA ILE A 128 9.45 -24.44 3.28
C ILE A 128 10.55 -25.11 4.12
N LYS A 129 10.84 -24.59 5.33
CA LYS A 129 11.81 -25.20 6.25
C LYS A 129 11.38 -26.61 6.64
N SER A 130 10.14 -26.80 7.05
CA SER A 130 9.62 -28.11 7.45
C SER A 130 9.68 -29.14 6.32
N LEU A 131 9.41 -28.74 5.07
CA LEU A 131 9.54 -29.60 3.89
C LEU A 131 10.99 -29.99 3.63
N ARG A 132 11.93 -29.04 3.81
CA ARG A 132 13.37 -29.30 3.68
C ARG A 132 13.84 -30.29 4.75
N ASP A 133 13.45 -30.09 6.00
CA ASP A 133 13.84 -30.94 7.12
C ASP A 133 13.29 -32.36 6.97
N ARG A 134 12.02 -32.50 6.53
CA ARG A 134 11.42 -33.80 6.18
C ARG A 134 12.19 -34.50 5.05
N LYS A 135 12.60 -33.78 4.02
CA LYS A 135 13.38 -34.34 2.90
C LYS A 135 14.77 -34.83 3.37
N VAL A 136 15.43 -34.09 4.26
CA VAL A 136 16.71 -34.50 4.86
C VAL A 136 16.53 -35.75 5.74
N SER A 137 15.50 -35.77 6.57
CA SER A 137 15.16 -36.92 7.42
C SER A 137 14.91 -38.18 6.58
N LEU A 138 14.06 -38.10 5.54
CA LEU A 138 13.80 -39.23 4.65
C LEU A 138 15.06 -39.74 3.95
N LYS A 139 15.97 -38.84 3.53
CA LYS A 139 17.28 -39.23 2.98
C LYS A 139 18.15 -39.94 4.01
N ALA A 140 18.19 -39.47 5.26
CA ALA A 140 18.96 -40.11 6.32
C ALA A 140 18.45 -41.53 6.60
N TYR A 141 17.13 -41.74 6.64
CA TYR A 141 16.53 -43.07 6.80
C TYR A 141 16.79 -44.00 5.59
N HIS A 142 16.80 -43.47 4.37
CA HIS A 142 17.17 -44.27 3.19
C HIS A 142 18.66 -44.64 3.17
N VAL A 143 19.55 -43.80 3.70
CA VAL A 143 20.99 -44.09 3.80
C VAL A 143 21.28 -45.13 4.87
N THR A 144 20.57 -45.11 6.01
CA THR A 144 20.72 -46.15 7.06
C THR A 144 20.08 -47.48 6.68
N ALA A 145 19.00 -47.49 5.88
CA ALA A 145 18.41 -48.73 5.37
C ALA A 145 19.27 -49.46 4.31
N LEU A 146 20.32 -48.82 3.80
CA LEU A 146 21.24 -49.35 2.78
C LEU A 146 22.60 -49.80 3.35
N GLN A 147 22.80 -49.82 4.67
CA GLN A 147 24.00 -50.45 5.26
C GLN A 147 23.80 -51.98 5.33
N PRO A 148 24.57 -52.79 4.58
CA PRO A 148 24.59 -54.23 4.79
C PRO A 148 25.40 -54.52 6.05
N ASP A 149 24.80 -55.25 6.98
CA ASP A 149 25.51 -55.86 8.10
C ASP A 149 26.66 -56.73 7.58
N GLY A 150 27.89 -56.37 7.99
CA GLY A 150 29.09 -57.11 7.68
C GLY A 150 30.16 -56.86 8.74
N TYR A 151 29.96 -57.37 9.95
CA TYR A 151 31.03 -57.46 10.96
C TYR A 151 31.90 -58.68 10.62
N PHE A 152 33.10 -58.45 10.08
CA PHE A 152 34.13 -59.48 9.98
C PHE A 152 34.81 -59.64 11.35
N ILE A 153 34.52 -60.75 12.03
CA ILE A 153 35.29 -61.21 13.19
C ILE A 153 36.37 -62.18 12.68
N ASP A 154 37.60 -61.70 12.55
CA ASP A 154 38.78 -62.55 12.28
C ASP A 154 39.22 -63.22 13.59
N GLN A 155 38.89 -64.50 13.76
CA GLN A 155 39.45 -65.31 14.84
C GLN A 155 40.78 -65.91 14.38
N LYS A 156 41.89 -65.23 14.71
CA LYS A 156 43.22 -65.82 14.57
C LYS A 156 43.47 -66.84 15.68
N LYS A 157 43.78 -68.08 15.27
CA LYS A 157 44.36 -69.12 16.12
C LYS A 157 45.87 -68.94 16.23
#